data_AF-A0AAW1R2S7-F1
#
_entry.id   AF-A0AAW1R2S7-F1
#
_cell.length_a   1.000
_cell.length_b   1.000
_cell.length_c   1.000
_cell.angle_alpha   90.00
_cell.angle_beta   90.00
_cell.angle_gamma   90.00
#
_symmetry.space_group_name_H-M   'P 1'
#
loop_
_entity.id
_entity.type
_entity.pdbx_description
1 polymer ?
#
loop_
_entity_poly.entity_id
_entity_poly.type
_entity_poly.pdbx_seq_one_letter_code
_entity_poly.pdbx_strand_id
1 'polypeptide(L)'
;MSRSAELRSFPFAFSPDATTALDDQRLTTCDLFEVPCLRSCASSGGNSLCSWLDYYTARGLQLSSPIALLTHAPLTLLRALHWLAAQPCGRGLLADDACCTVLCLGANKETRQWPIFLELGALLPRVHLHIIFVGPDVPCGGAAPGPTGVRAAGTQAPSKQAGTSAGCGSVRLSFARGLYHECAGRLARELGTAHLVFGPNAGLAAYPSWRPTLQLLALPDAPLAAFFTDFCEEAALRAAQAATACAGVF
;
A
#
# COMPACT_ATOMS: atom_id res chain seq x y z
N MET A 1 -30.45 30.21 11.46
CA MET A 1 -30.97 28.91 10.95
C MET A 1 -29.88 27.87 11.16
N SER A 2 -30.14 26.85 11.98
CA SER A 2 -29.13 25.90 12.46
C SER A 2 -28.78 24.86 11.40
N ARG A 3 -27.47 24.67 11.12
CA ARG A 3 -26.89 23.65 10.22
C ARG A 3 -27.27 22.20 10.56
N SER A 4 -27.96 21.97 11.68
CA SER A 4 -28.42 20.66 12.13
C SER A 4 -29.64 20.11 11.38
N ALA A 5 -30.37 20.94 10.64
CA ALA A 5 -31.58 20.49 9.92
C ALA A 5 -31.27 19.81 8.58
N GLU A 6 -30.19 20.21 7.89
CA GLU A 6 -29.85 19.71 6.55
C GLU A 6 -29.20 18.32 6.54
N LEU A 7 -28.67 17.85 7.68
CA LEU A 7 -28.09 16.50 7.79
C LEU A 7 -29.13 15.38 7.90
N ARG A 8 -30.40 15.70 8.21
CA ARG A 8 -31.46 14.69 8.34
C ARG A 8 -32.08 14.26 7.01
N SER A 9 -31.85 15.01 5.94
CA SER A 9 -32.33 14.69 4.59
C SER A 9 -31.29 13.98 3.72
N PHE A 10 -30.15 13.58 4.29
CA PHE A 10 -29.14 12.81 3.58
C PHE A 10 -29.60 11.34 3.45
N PRO A 11 -29.62 10.75 2.23
CA PRO A 11 -30.17 9.41 1.98
C PRO A 11 -29.33 8.25 2.56
N PHE A 12 -28.26 8.57 3.29
CA PHE A 12 -27.42 7.60 4.00
C PHE A 12 -27.41 7.95 5.48
N ALA A 13 -28.35 7.39 6.24
CA ALA A 13 -28.29 7.45 7.69
C ALA A 13 -27.23 6.44 8.17
N PHE A 14 -26.21 6.94 8.87
CA PHE A 14 -25.23 6.09 9.54
C PHE A 14 -25.96 5.26 10.62
N SER A 15 -26.01 3.93 10.43
CA SER A 15 -26.51 3.00 11.44
C SER A 15 -25.33 2.40 12.22
N PRO A 16 -25.31 2.51 13.57
CA PRO A 16 -24.31 1.85 14.40
C PRO A 16 -24.25 0.33 14.20
N ASP A 17 -25.36 -0.27 13.76
CA ASP A 17 -25.50 -1.72 13.57
C ASP A 17 -24.77 -2.22 12.30
N ALA A 18 -24.43 -1.33 11.36
CA ALA A 18 -23.68 -1.70 10.16
C ALA A 18 -22.20 -1.99 10.46
N THR A 19 -21.65 -1.39 11.52
CA THR A 19 -20.26 -1.61 11.95
C THR A 19 -20.07 -2.92 12.70
N THR A 20 -21.04 -3.33 13.51
CA THR A 20 -20.96 -4.59 14.29
C THR A 20 -21.12 -5.83 13.41
N ALA A 21 -21.84 -5.75 12.29
CA ALA A 21 -21.97 -6.88 11.36
C ALA A 21 -20.68 -7.17 10.55
N LEU A 22 -19.79 -6.19 10.38
CA LEU A 22 -18.53 -6.33 9.64
C LEU A 22 -17.36 -6.82 10.51
N ASP A 23 -17.42 -6.64 11.83
CA ASP A 23 -16.34 -7.06 12.74
C ASP A 23 -16.34 -8.59 13.00
N ASP A 24 -17.48 -9.28 12.85
CA ASP A 24 -17.58 -10.72 13.12
C ASP A 24 -17.39 -11.63 11.89
N GLN A 25 -17.48 -11.09 10.67
CA GLN A 25 -17.01 -11.81 9.49
C GLN A 25 -15.52 -11.58 9.33
N ARG A 26 -14.73 -12.34 10.11
CA ARG A 26 -13.35 -12.66 9.72
C ARG A 26 -13.37 -13.04 8.24
N LEU A 27 -12.79 -12.20 7.39
CA LEU A 27 -12.48 -12.42 5.97
C LEU A 27 -11.54 -13.63 5.82
N THR A 28 -12.03 -14.80 6.23
CA THR A 28 -11.34 -16.10 6.27
C THR A 28 -11.61 -16.89 5.00
N THR A 29 -12.67 -16.54 4.27
CA THR A 29 -12.98 -17.06 2.93
C THR A 29 -12.74 -15.95 1.93
N CYS A 30 -11.47 -15.84 1.56
CA CYS A 30 -10.93 -14.87 0.65
C CYS A 30 -11.19 -15.32 -0.81
N ASP A 31 -12.46 -15.32 -1.24
CA ASP A 31 -12.83 -15.57 -2.65
C ASP A 31 -12.37 -14.44 -3.59
N LEU A 32 -11.92 -13.30 -3.02
CA LEU A 32 -11.21 -12.24 -3.74
C LEU A 32 -9.80 -12.65 -4.21
N PHE A 33 -9.26 -13.78 -3.72
CA PHE A 33 -7.90 -14.24 -4.00
C PHE A 33 -7.83 -15.37 -5.03
N GLU A 34 -8.96 -15.93 -5.45
CA GLU A 34 -9.06 -16.65 -6.72
C GLU A 34 -9.09 -15.63 -7.86
N VAL A 35 -8.04 -14.83 -7.96
CA VAL A 35 -7.86 -13.88 -9.03
C VAL A 35 -7.48 -14.70 -10.26
N PRO A 36 -8.31 -14.76 -11.32
CA PRO A 36 -7.79 -15.20 -12.61
C PRO A 36 -6.63 -14.26 -12.89
N CYS A 37 -5.42 -14.81 -12.94
CA CYS A 37 -4.24 -14.01 -13.24
C CYS A 37 -4.58 -13.10 -14.42
N LEU A 38 -4.06 -11.86 -14.45
CA LEU A 38 -4.09 -10.97 -15.62
C LEU A 38 -3.39 -11.58 -16.87
N ARG A 39 -3.17 -12.91 -16.89
CA ARG A 39 -2.69 -13.76 -17.99
C ARG A 39 -3.40 -13.46 -19.31
N SER A 40 -4.63 -12.97 -19.31
CA SER A 40 -5.36 -12.68 -20.56
C SER A 40 -5.17 -11.27 -21.12
N CYS A 41 -4.53 -10.34 -20.42
CA CYS A 41 -4.24 -9.02 -21.00
C CYS A 41 -2.94 -9.00 -21.83
N ALA A 42 -2.13 -10.06 -21.75
CA ALA A 42 -0.88 -10.17 -22.52
C ALA A 42 -1.09 -10.53 -24.00
N SER A 43 -2.30 -10.92 -24.42
CA SER A 43 -2.58 -11.31 -25.82
C SER A 43 -3.22 -10.20 -26.67
N SER A 44 -3.37 -8.98 -26.15
CA SER A 44 -3.92 -7.87 -26.93
C SER A 44 -3.26 -6.56 -26.50
N GLY A 45 -2.16 -6.21 -27.17
CA GLY A 45 -1.57 -4.87 -27.22
C GLY A 45 -1.59 -4.04 -25.93
N GLY A 46 -0.50 -4.09 -25.17
CA GLY A 46 0.16 -2.90 -24.63
C GLY A 46 -0.65 -1.83 -23.86
N ASN A 47 -1.74 -2.15 -23.17
CA ASN A 47 -2.37 -1.18 -22.29
C ASN A 47 -1.64 -1.14 -20.95
N SER A 48 -0.61 -0.29 -20.86
CA SER A 48 -0.07 0.17 -19.59
C SER A 48 -1.22 0.78 -18.79
N LEU A 49 -1.41 0.35 -17.54
CA LEU A 49 -2.44 0.90 -16.66
C LEU A 49 -2.09 2.36 -16.32
N CYS A 50 -2.75 3.30 -17.00
CA CYS A 50 -2.47 4.74 -16.88
C CYS A 50 -3.32 5.41 -15.77
N SER A 51 -4.46 4.81 -15.43
CA SER A 51 -5.42 5.33 -14.47
C SER A 51 -6.06 4.21 -13.61
N TRP A 52 -6.74 4.60 -12.54
CA TRP A 52 -7.50 3.67 -11.70
C TRP A 52 -8.69 3.11 -12.48
N LEU A 53 -9.26 3.91 -13.40
CA LEU A 53 -10.32 3.48 -14.29
C LEU A 53 -9.86 2.36 -15.23
N ASP A 54 -8.62 2.41 -15.73
CA ASP A 54 -8.06 1.34 -16.55
C ASP A 54 -7.95 0.04 -15.74
N TYR A 55 -7.52 0.13 -14.48
CA TYR A 55 -7.47 -1.03 -13.58
C TYR A 55 -8.88 -1.59 -13.34
N TYR A 56 -9.86 -0.75 -13.00
CA TYR A 56 -11.23 -1.21 -12.77
C TYR A 56 -11.84 -1.84 -14.02
N THR A 57 -11.64 -1.23 -15.19
CA THR A 57 -12.11 -1.75 -16.48
C THR A 57 -11.47 -3.10 -16.79
N ALA A 58 -10.15 -3.24 -16.59
CA ALA A 58 -9.43 -4.50 -16.78
C ALA A 58 -9.88 -5.60 -15.81
N ARG A 59 -10.42 -5.22 -14.64
CA ARG A 59 -11.00 -6.13 -13.65
C ARG A 59 -12.51 -6.35 -13.82
N GLY A 60 -13.16 -5.70 -14.79
CA GLY A 60 -14.62 -5.76 -14.94
C GLY A 60 -15.38 -5.12 -13.77
N LEU A 61 -14.77 -4.17 -13.07
CA LEU A 61 -15.31 -3.50 -11.89
C LEU A 61 -15.87 -2.12 -12.25
N GLN A 62 -16.96 -1.75 -11.61
CA GLN A 62 -17.51 -0.40 -11.67
C GLN A 62 -16.83 0.51 -10.64
N LEU A 63 -16.71 1.81 -10.93
CA LEU A 63 -16.13 2.79 -10.00
C LEU A 63 -16.94 2.93 -8.69
N SER A 64 -18.24 2.67 -8.75
CA SER A 64 -19.14 2.64 -7.58
C SER A 64 -18.94 1.41 -6.69
N SER A 65 -18.12 0.43 -7.11
CA SER A 65 -17.83 -0.76 -6.30
C SER A 65 -17.05 -0.38 -5.05
N PRO A 66 -17.36 -0.97 -3.87
CA PRO A 66 -16.57 -0.78 -2.66
C PRO A 66 -15.10 -1.21 -2.84
N ILE A 67 -14.81 -2.08 -3.82
CA ILE A 67 -13.45 -2.46 -4.18
C ILE A 67 -12.63 -1.24 -4.57
N ALA A 68 -13.22 -0.23 -5.22
CA ALA A 68 -12.49 0.99 -5.59
C ALA A 68 -11.89 1.72 -4.37
N LEU A 69 -12.58 1.66 -3.23
CA LEU A 69 -12.07 2.18 -1.96
C LEU A 69 -10.97 1.28 -1.39
N LEU A 70 -11.17 -0.05 -1.41
CA LEU A 70 -10.18 -1.03 -0.92
C LEU A 70 -8.87 -0.99 -1.70
N THR A 71 -8.93 -0.79 -3.01
CA THR A 71 -7.76 -0.74 -3.89
C THR A 71 -7.13 0.64 -3.97
N HIS A 72 -7.68 1.66 -3.29
CA HIS A 72 -7.15 3.02 -3.38
C HIS A 72 -5.70 3.09 -2.90
N ALA A 73 -5.38 2.52 -1.73
CA ALA A 73 -4.04 2.50 -1.18
C ALA A 73 -3.02 1.73 -2.04
N PRO A 74 -3.24 0.47 -2.46
CA PRO A 74 -2.28 -0.24 -3.31
C PRO A 74 -2.11 0.42 -4.68
N LEU A 75 -3.16 0.90 -5.34
CA LEU A 75 -3.01 1.57 -6.64
C LEU A 75 -2.26 2.91 -6.52
N THR A 76 -2.43 3.62 -5.40
CA THR A 76 -1.63 4.81 -5.11
C THR A 76 -0.16 4.46 -4.90
N LEU A 77 0.13 3.36 -4.19
CA LEU A 77 1.49 2.85 -4.06
C LEU A 77 2.09 2.46 -5.42
N LEU A 78 1.33 1.77 -6.28
CA LEU A 78 1.76 1.44 -7.64
C LEU A 78 2.16 2.71 -8.42
N ARG A 79 1.34 3.76 -8.35
CA ARG A 79 1.64 5.04 -9.00
C ARG A 79 2.89 5.71 -8.42
N ALA A 80 3.06 5.69 -7.09
CA ALA A 80 4.26 6.22 -6.43
C ALA A 80 5.53 5.47 -6.87
N LEU A 81 5.47 4.14 -6.99
CA LEU A 81 6.57 3.31 -7.50
C LEU A 81 6.93 3.67 -8.94
N HIS A 82 5.95 3.78 -9.83
CA HIS A 82 6.20 4.21 -11.22
C HIS A 82 6.76 5.63 -11.31
N TRP A 83 6.27 6.56 -10.50
CA TRP A 83 6.82 7.91 -10.46
C TRP A 83 8.28 7.90 -10.01
N LEU A 84 8.61 7.13 -8.97
CA LEU A 84 9.96 7.03 -8.42
C LEU A 84 10.91 6.37 -9.43
N ALA A 85 10.46 5.31 -10.10
CA ALA A 85 11.23 4.64 -11.15
C ALA A 85 11.55 5.55 -12.35
N ALA A 86 10.72 6.57 -12.60
CA ALA A 86 10.96 7.59 -13.62
C ALA A 86 11.94 8.69 -13.15
N GLN A 87 12.25 8.79 -11.86
CA GLN A 87 13.23 9.74 -11.35
C GLN A 87 14.66 9.21 -11.52
N PRO A 88 15.67 10.10 -11.67
CA PRO A 88 17.08 9.68 -11.75
C PRO A 88 17.53 8.81 -10.57
N CYS A 89 17.03 9.12 -9.37
CA CYS A 89 17.39 8.44 -8.13
C CYS A 89 16.75 7.04 -8.02
N GLY A 90 15.62 6.79 -8.69
CA GLY A 90 14.89 5.51 -8.66
C GLY A 90 15.15 4.63 -9.89
N ARG A 91 16.18 4.94 -10.69
CA ARG A 91 16.49 4.16 -11.89
C ARG A 91 16.77 2.70 -11.51
N GLY A 92 16.05 1.78 -12.17
CA GLY A 92 16.18 0.34 -11.91
C GLY A 92 15.29 -0.20 -10.80
N LEU A 93 14.52 0.65 -10.10
CA LEU A 93 13.61 0.22 -9.03
C LEU A 93 12.59 -0.84 -9.49
N LEU A 94 12.13 -0.73 -10.73
CA LEU A 94 11.17 -1.63 -11.37
C LEU A 94 11.79 -2.35 -12.58
N ALA A 95 13.11 -2.57 -12.56
CA ALA A 95 13.76 -3.41 -13.56
C ALA A 95 13.37 -4.89 -13.36
N ASP A 96 13.61 -5.70 -14.38
CA ASP A 96 13.43 -7.15 -14.30
C ASP A 96 14.22 -7.74 -13.12
N ASP A 97 13.51 -8.50 -12.30
CA ASP A 97 13.99 -9.19 -11.10
C ASP A 97 14.50 -8.25 -9.99
N ALA A 98 14.11 -6.97 -10.03
CA ALA A 98 14.45 -5.99 -8.99
C ALA A 98 13.75 -6.29 -7.65
N CYS A 99 14.48 -6.12 -6.56
CA CYS A 99 13.96 -6.22 -5.19
C CYS A 99 13.69 -4.82 -4.64
N CYS A 100 12.41 -4.47 -4.48
CA CYS A 100 11.99 -3.17 -3.97
C CYS A 100 11.45 -3.31 -2.54
N THR A 101 11.97 -2.50 -1.62
CA THR A 101 11.54 -2.47 -0.21
C THR A 101 10.75 -1.20 0.08
N VAL A 102 9.51 -1.35 0.56
CA VAL A 102 8.59 -0.26 0.89
C VAL A 102 8.25 -0.30 2.38
N LEU A 103 8.37 0.84 3.05
CA LEU A 103 7.88 1.04 4.41
C LEU A 103 6.51 1.71 4.35
N CYS A 104 5.45 0.97 4.65
CA CYS A 104 4.08 1.48 4.73
C CYS A 104 3.83 1.98 6.15
N LEU A 105 3.89 3.30 6.37
CA LEU A 105 3.84 3.92 7.70
C LEU A 105 2.44 4.42 8.04
N GLY A 106 2.06 4.34 9.32
CA GLY A 106 0.86 5.02 9.84
C GLY A 106 -0.46 4.45 9.31
N ALA A 107 -0.40 3.36 8.55
CA ALA A 107 -1.56 2.61 8.12
C ALA A 107 -2.35 2.19 9.37
N ASN A 108 -3.62 2.59 9.46
CA ASN A 108 -4.49 2.22 10.57
C ASN A 108 -5.57 1.27 10.04
N LYS A 109 -6.56 1.80 9.33
CA LYS A 109 -7.61 0.98 8.69
C LYS A 109 -7.04 0.15 7.53
N GLU A 110 -6.03 0.67 6.85
CA GLU A 110 -5.34 0.04 5.72
C GLU A 110 -4.54 -1.19 6.17
N THR A 111 -4.10 -1.25 7.43
CA THR A 111 -3.44 -2.47 7.96
C THR A 111 -4.41 -3.63 8.05
N ARG A 112 -5.70 -3.39 8.30
CA ARG A 112 -6.72 -4.46 8.27
C ARG A 112 -6.99 -4.96 6.86
N GLN A 113 -6.61 -4.18 5.85
CA GLN A 113 -6.77 -4.47 4.44
C GLN A 113 -5.47 -4.94 3.78
N TRP A 114 -4.42 -5.27 4.56
CA TRP A 114 -3.14 -5.71 4.02
C TRP A 114 -3.21 -6.75 2.89
N PRO A 115 -4.17 -7.71 2.85
CA PRO A 115 -4.23 -8.69 1.77
C PRO A 115 -4.42 -8.04 0.38
N ILE A 116 -5.07 -6.88 0.29
CA ILE A 116 -5.30 -6.18 -0.98
C ILE A 116 -3.99 -5.72 -1.65
N PHE A 117 -2.91 -5.55 -0.88
CA PHE A 117 -1.61 -5.17 -1.42
C PHE A 117 -0.93 -6.30 -2.21
N LEU A 118 -1.39 -7.56 -2.06
CA LEU A 118 -0.89 -8.68 -2.86
C LEU A 118 -1.23 -8.53 -4.36
N GLU A 119 -2.28 -7.75 -4.68
CA GLU A 119 -2.65 -7.38 -6.06
C GLU A 119 -1.48 -6.77 -6.84
N LEU A 120 -0.57 -6.07 -6.16
CA LEU A 120 0.60 -5.45 -6.78
C LEU A 120 1.52 -6.46 -7.46
N GLY A 121 1.52 -7.73 -7.05
CA GLY A 121 2.33 -8.77 -7.69
C GLY A 121 1.85 -9.10 -9.11
N ALA A 122 0.56 -8.92 -9.38
CA ALA A 122 0.01 -9.06 -10.73
C ALA A 122 0.23 -7.79 -11.57
N LEU A 123 0.36 -6.62 -10.93
CA LEU A 123 0.51 -5.32 -11.59
C LEU A 123 1.97 -4.94 -11.87
N LEU A 124 2.92 -5.56 -11.16
CA LEU A 124 4.36 -5.36 -11.32
C LEU A 124 5.02 -6.70 -11.69
N PRO A 125 4.84 -7.19 -12.93
CA PRO A 125 5.48 -8.43 -13.37
C PRO A 125 7.00 -8.30 -13.23
N ARG A 126 7.65 -9.37 -12.76
CA ARG A 126 9.11 -9.46 -12.59
C ARG A 126 9.71 -8.52 -11.54
N VAL A 127 8.91 -7.91 -10.68
CA VAL A 127 9.42 -7.14 -9.52
C VAL A 127 9.11 -7.91 -8.24
N HIS A 128 10.08 -7.95 -7.33
CA HIS A 128 9.96 -8.52 -6.00
C HIS A 128 9.75 -7.41 -4.99
N LEU A 129 8.51 -7.18 -4.60
CA LEU A 129 8.14 -6.12 -3.67
C LEU A 129 8.08 -6.66 -2.24
N HIS A 130 8.81 -6.04 -1.32
CA HIS A 130 8.70 -6.29 0.12
C HIS A 130 8.09 -5.07 0.79
N ILE A 131 6.84 -5.19 1.26
CA ILE A 131 6.13 -4.12 1.96
C ILE A 131 6.14 -4.44 3.45
N ILE A 132 6.59 -3.48 4.25
CA ILE A 132 6.59 -3.57 5.71
C ILE A 132 5.60 -2.56 6.25
N PHE A 133 4.51 -3.05 6.82
CA PHE A 133 3.55 -2.21 7.54
C PHE A 133 4.10 -1.87 8.93
N VAL A 134 4.24 -0.58 9.21
CA VAL A 134 4.75 -0.06 10.47
C VAL A 134 3.68 0.77 11.15
N GLY A 135 3.28 0.36 12.35
CA GLY A 135 2.27 1.08 13.12
C GLY A 135 2.06 0.50 14.52
N PRO A 136 1.38 1.24 15.41
CA PRO A 136 1.13 0.79 16.78
C PRO A 136 0.19 -0.43 16.83
N ASP A 137 -0.75 -0.52 15.88
CA ASP A 137 -1.85 -1.50 15.89
C ASP A 137 -1.63 -2.69 14.94
N VAL A 138 -0.50 -2.74 14.22
CA VAL A 138 -0.18 -3.88 13.34
C VAL A 138 -0.03 -5.18 14.15
N PRO A 139 -0.43 -6.35 13.64
CA PRO A 139 -0.34 -7.62 14.36
C PRO A 139 1.05 -7.87 15.00
N CYS A 140 1.07 -8.32 16.26
CA CYS A 140 2.29 -8.79 16.93
C CYS A 140 2.65 -10.16 16.36
N GLY A 141 3.74 -10.27 15.60
CA GLY A 141 4.24 -11.52 15.05
C GLY A 141 4.77 -11.31 13.64
N GLY A 142 6.03 -11.71 13.41
CA GLY A 142 6.68 -11.57 12.11
C GLY A 142 5.96 -12.32 10.99
N ALA A 143 6.08 -11.78 9.76
CA ALA A 143 5.35 -12.15 8.53
C ALA A 143 3.82 -12.16 8.71
N ALA A 144 3.06 -11.77 7.67
CA ALA A 144 1.60 -11.91 7.73
C ALA A 144 1.24 -13.37 8.09
N PRO A 145 0.32 -13.63 9.05
CA PRO A 145 -0.37 -14.91 9.14
C PRO A 145 -1.35 -14.99 7.95
N GLY A 146 -0.80 -15.08 6.76
CA GLY A 146 -1.41 -15.53 5.53
C GLY A 146 -0.51 -16.60 4.95
N PRO A 147 -0.90 -17.29 3.88
CA PRO A 147 -0.09 -18.37 3.33
C PRO A 147 1.29 -17.80 3.04
N THR A 148 2.30 -18.26 3.78
CA THR A 148 3.71 -18.03 3.47
C THR A 148 3.92 -18.52 2.05
N GLY A 149 3.90 -17.59 1.10
CA GLY A 149 3.89 -17.89 -0.32
C GLY A 149 2.50 -18.03 -0.94
N VAL A 150 1.62 -17.03 -0.81
CA VAL A 150 0.78 -16.68 -1.98
C VAL A 150 1.72 -16.11 -3.05
N ARG A 151 2.46 -17.02 -3.70
CA ARG A 151 2.72 -16.89 -5.12
C ARG A 151 1.32 -16.86 -5.73
N ALA A 152 1.00 -15.83 -6.51
CA ALA A 152 -0.20 -15.84 -7.34
C ALA A 152 -0.28 -17.24 -7.98
N ALA A 153 -1.31 -18.01 -7.61
CA ALA A 153 -1.31 -19.44 -7.84
C ALA A 153 -1.29 -19.69 -9.35
N GLY A 154 -0.12 -20.13 -9.78
CA GLY A 154 0.10 -20.92 -10.94
C GLY A 154 1.41 -21.64 -10.77
N THR A 155 1.55 -22.38 -9.65
CA THR A 155 2.24 -23.69 -9.56
C THR A 155 2.43 -24.09 -8.11
N GLN A 156 2.07 -25.34 -7.84
CA GLN A 156 2.34 -26.07 -6.61
C GLN A 156 3.85 -26.11 -6.29
N ALA A 157 4.18 -26.42 -5.04
CA ALA A 157 5.56 -26.63 -4.55
C ALA A 157 6.38 -27.55 -5.48
N PRO A 158 7.72 -27.42 -5.50
CA PRO A 158 8.55 -28.04 -6.53
C PRO A 158 8.60 -29.56 -6.36
N SER A 159 7.74 -30.28 -7.08
CA SER A 159 8.19 -31.54 -7.66
C SER A 159 9.40 -31.21 -8.53
N LYS A 160 10.53 -31.89 -8.31
CA LYS A 160 11.75 -31.78 -9.11
C LYS A 160 11.46 -32.15 -10.57
N GLN A 161 10.89 -31.23 -11.34
CA GLN A 161 10.74 -31.25 -12.79
C GLN A 161 10.01 -29.97 -13.22
N ALA A 162 10.41 -29.43 -14.37
CA ALA A 162 9.78 -28.36 -15.15
C ALA A 162 10.27 -26.91 -14.91
N GLY A 163 10.93 -26.39 -15.95
CA GLY A 163 10.53 -25.16 -16.65
C GLY A 163 10.56 -23.85 -15.86
N THR A 164 11.53 -23.00 -16.21
CA THR A 164 11.54 -21.54 -16.02
C THR A 164 10.15 -20.91 -15.84
N SER A 165 9.80 -20.48 -14.63
CA SER A 165 8.64 -19.60 -14.41
C SER A 165 9.00 -18.17 -14.84
N ALA A 166 8.98 -17.95 -16.16
CA ALA A 166 9.28 -16.66 -16.77
C ALA A 166 8.18 -15.64 -16.40
N GLY A 167 8.55 -14.54 -15.75
CA GLY A 167 7.76 -13.29 -15.85
C GLY A 167 6.91 -12.86 -14.64
N CYS A 168 6.79 -13.64 -13.56
CA CYS A 168 5.84 -13.29 -12.48
C CYS A 168 6.50 -12.47 -11.35
N GLY A 169 5.89 -11.34 -10.99
CA GLY A 169 6.29 -10.55 -9.81
C GLY A 169 5.87 -11.23 -8.50
N SER A 170 6.40 -10.77 -7.37
CA SER A 170 6.00 -11.26 -6.06
C SER A 170 5.85 -10.13 -5.04
N VAL A 171 4.93 -10.31 -4.10
CA VAL A 171 4.74 -9.38 -2.98
C VAL A 171 4.92 -10.13 -1.67
N ARG A 172 5.86 -9.67 -0.86
CA ARG A 172 6.09 -10.13 0.51
C ARG A 172 5.59 -9.05 1.46
N LEU A 173 4.83 -9.45 2.48
CA LEU A 173 4.31 -8.54 3.50
C LEU A 173 4.87 -8.89 4.88
N SER A 174 5.39 -7.88 5.56
CA SER A 174 5.86 -7.96 6.96
C SER A 174 5.21 -6.87 7.81
N PHE A 175 5.24 -7.05 9.12
CA PHE A 175 4.67 -6.11 10.09
C PHE A 175 5.71 -5.77 11.14
N ALA A 176 5.80 -4.49 11.48
CA ALA A 176 6.66 -3.98 12.53
C ALA A 176 5.82 -3.12 13.47
N ARG A 177 5.56 -3.63 14.67
CA ARG A 177 4.84 -2.88 15.70
C ARG A 177 5.70 -1.75 16.26
N GLY A 178 5.06 -0.59 16.42
CA GLY A 178 5.64 0.61 17.02
C GLY A 178 5.54 1.81 16.09
N LEU A 179 5.95 2.97 16.60
CA LEU A 179 6.11 4.15 15.76
C LEU A 179 7.42 4.02 14.97
N TYR A 180 7.43 4.51 13.72
CA TYR A 180 8.60 4.34 12.86
C TYR A 180 9.88 4.85 13.50
N HIS A 181 9.84 6.02 14.15
CA HIS A 181 10.99 6.62 14.82
C HIS A 181 11.53 5.82 16.02
N GLU A 182 10.75 4.89 16.56
CA GLU A 182 11.18 4.00 17.64
C GLU A 182 11.87 2.75 17.07
N CYS A 183 11.45 2.30 15.88
CA CYS A 183 11.97 1.08 15.26
C CYS A 183 12.89 1.29 14.06
N ALA A 184 13.14 2.53 13.62
CA ALA A 184 13.91 2.86 12.42
C ALA A 184 15.30 2.21 12.43
N GLY A 185 16.04 2.31 13.56
CA GLY A 185 17.37 1.71 13.67
C GLY A 185 17.37 0.17 13.63
N ARG A 186 16.31 -0.48 14.11
CA ARG A 186 16.14 -1.94 13.95
C ARG A 186 15.87 -2.29 12.49
N LEU A 187 14.90 -1.62 11.87
CA LEU A 187 14.51 -1.86 10.48
C LEU A 187 15.67 -1.63 9.52
N ALA A 188 16.45 -0.56 9.71
CA ALA A 188 17.64 -0.27 8.90
C ALA A 188 18.69 -1.39 9.00
N ARG A 189 18.90 -1.98 10.19
CA ARG A 189 19.83 -3.11 10.36
C ARG A 189 19.33 -4.41 9.74
N GLU A 190 18.03 -4.65 9.78
CA GLU A 190 17.42 -5.91 9.29
C GLU A 190 17.19 -5.91 7.77
N LEU A 191 16.86 -4.74 7.20
CA LEU A 191 16.39 -4.59 5.83
C LEU A 191 17.33 -3.76 4.95
N GLY A 192 18.30 -3.06 5.54
CA GLY A 192 19.01 -1.98 4.87
C GLY A 192 18.14 -0.74 4.67
N THR A 193 18.59 0.18 3.80
CA THR A 193 17.83 1.38 3.44
C THR A 193 16.64 1.00 2.57
N ALA A 194 15.43 1.36 3.00
CA ALA A 194 14.24 1.17 2.19
C ALA A 194 14.25 2.08 0.95
N HIS A 195 13.56 1.66 -0.10
CA HIS A 195 13.49 2.43 -1.34
C HIS A 195 12.38 3.49 -1.27
N LEU A 196 11.30 3.20 -0.56
CA LEU A 196 10.14 4.07 -0.53
C LEU A 196 9.49 4.02 0.85
N VAL A 197 9.15 5.19 1.38
CA VAL A 197 8.18 5.34 2.46
C VAL A 197 6.84 5.69 1.85
N PHE A 198 5.79 5.00 2.27
CA PHE A 198 4.42 5.26 1.84
C PHE A 198 3.51 5.42 3.05
N GLY A 199 2.91 6.59 3.23
CA GLY A 199 1.94 6.86 4.28
C GLY A 199 0.58 7.21 3.69
N PRO A 200 -0.31 6.22 3.47
CA PRO A 200 -1.65 6.50 2.98
C PRO A 200 -2.47 7.20 4.08
N ASN A 201 -3.19 8.26 3.72
CA ASN A 201 -4.06 9.01 4.63
C ASN A 201 -3.37 9.34 5.98
N ALA A 202 -2.15 9.88 5.91
CA ALA A 202 -1.23 9.93 7.03
C ALA A 202 -1.65 10.94 8.12
N GLY A 203 -2.41 11.99 7.76
CA GLY A 203 -2.81 13.04 8.70
C GLY A 203 -1.60 13.73 9.32
N LEU A 204 -0.56 14.04 8.54
CA LEU A 204 0.72 14.56 9.06
C LEU A 204 0.55 15.83 9.89
N ALA A 205 -0.40 16.70 9.50
CA ALA A 205 -0.73 17.91 10.23
C ALA A 205 -1.67 17.68 11.43
N ALA A 206 -2.44 16.59 11.40
CA ALA A 206 -3.41 16.26 12.42
C ALA A 206 -2.79 15.54 13.63
N TYR A 207 -1.73 14.76 13.40
CA TYR A 207 -1.10 13.94 14.43
C TYR A 207 0.36 14.37 14.71
N PRO A 208 0.63 15.09 15.81
CA PRO A 208 1.97 15.55 16.17
C PRO A 208 3.01 14.42 16.33
N SER A 209 2.56 13.19 16.55
CA SER A 209 3.41 11.98 16.61
C SER A 209 4.20 11.72 15.32
N TRP A 210 3.84 12.34 14.19
CA TRP A 210 4.63 12.28 12.96
C TRP A 210 5.93 13.07 13.02
N ARG A 211 6.05 14.08 13.90
CA ARG A 211 7.21 14.98 13.90
C ARG A 211 8.55 14.25 14.00
N PRO A 212 8.79 13.33 14.95
CA PRO A 212 10.07 12.62 15.01
C PRO A 212 10.31 11.72 13.78
N THR A 213 9.25 11.13 13.22
CA THR A 213 9.33 10.38 11.96
C THR A 213 9.77 11.27 10.80
N LEU A 214 9.16 12.44 10.63
CA LEU A 214 9.48 13.39 9.56
C LEU A 214 10.91 13.91 9.69
N GLN A 215 11.38 14.16 10.91
CA GLN A 215 12.77 14.55 11.18
C GLN A 215 13.76 13.45 10.77
N LEU A 216 13.46 12.18 11.04
CA LEU A 216 14.31 11.07 10.60
C LEU A 216 14.30 10.90 9.07
N LEU A 217 13.15 11.10 8.43
CA LEU A 217 13.03 11.00 6.97
C LEU A 217 13.71 12.16 6.23
N ALA A 218 14.05 13.25 6.93
CA ALA A 218 14.82 14.36 6.38
C ALA A 218 16.35 14.15 6.49
N LEU A 219 16.81 13.08 7.16
CA LEU A 219 18.24 12.78 7.27
C LEU A 219 18.82 12.25 5.94
N PRO A 220 20.12 12.45 5.67
CA PRO A 220 20.76 11.97 4.44
C PRO A 220 20.67 10.45 4.22
N ASP A 221 20.66 9.67 5.29
CA ASP A 221 20.59 8.19 5.24
C ASP A 221 19.15 7.66 5.16
N ALA A 222 18.17 8.55 4.98
CA ALA A 222 16.76 8.19 4.87
C ALA A 222 16.44 7.40 3.59
N PRO A 223 15.27 6.76 3.51
CA PRO A 223 14.77 6.14 2.29
C PRO A 223 14.80 7.10 1.10
N LEU A 224 15.00 6.56 -0.10
CA LEU A 224 15.17 7.33 -1.34
C LEU A 224 14.06 8.36 -1.60
N ALA A 225 12.81 8.00 -1.25
CA ALA A 225 11.67 8.88 -1.32
C ALA A 225 10.63 8.56 -0.24
N ALA A 226 9.83 9.56 0.11
CA ALA A 226 8.66 9.42 0.97
C ALA A 226 7.44 10.02 0.30
N PHE A 227 6.36 9.24 0.24
CA PHE A 227 5.07 9.60 -0.34
C PHE A 227 4.00 9.52 0.73
N PHE A 228 3.27 10.62 0.90
CA PHE A 228 2.16 10.70 1.83
C PHE A 228 0.90 11.15 1.08
N THR A 229 -0.23 10.55 1.42
CA THR A 229 -1.54 11.07 1.02
C THR A 229 -2.33 11.48 2.25
N ASP A 230 -3.37 12.29 2.04
CA ASP A 230 -4.26 12.74 3.11
C ASP A 230 -5.72 12.68 2.64
N PHE A 231 -6.64 12.85 3.57
CA PHE A 231 -8.08 12.67 3.35
C PHE A 231 -8.65 13.57 2.23
N CYS A 232 -8.12 14.78 2.10
CA CYS A 232 -8.52 15.74 1.08
C CYS A 232 -7.35 16.66 0.69
N GLU A 233 -7.55 17.49 -0.33
CA GLU A 233 -6.55 18.43 -0.84
C GLU A 233 -6.08 19.42 0.24
N GLU A 234 -7.00 19.96 1.02
CA GLU A 234 -6.67 20.89 2.10
C GLU A 234 -5.83 20.21 3.18
N ALA A 235 -6.18 18.97 3.56
CA ALA A 235 -5.41 18.20 4.52
C ALA A 235 -4.00 17.89 3.98
N ALA A 236 -3.88 17.54 2.70
CA ALA A 236 -2.60 17.31 2.04
C ALA A 236 -1.73 18.58 1.98
N LEU A 237 -2.34 19.75 1.73
CA LEU A 237 -1.64 21.03 1.78
C LEU A 237 -1.10 21.32 3.20
N ARG A 238 -1.90 21.06 4.23
CA ARG A 238 -1.47 21.20 5.63
C ARG A 238 -0.37 20.20 5.98
N ALA A 239 -0.48 18.97 5.50
CA ALA A 239 0.52 17.93 5.68
C ALA A 239 1.88 18.34 5.07
N ALA A 240 1.87 18.93 3.86
CA ALA A 240 3.07 19.47 3.23
C ALA A 240 3.71 20.59 4.09
N GLN A 241 2.91 21.52 4.58
CA GLN A 241 3.38 22.59 5.48
C GLN A 241 4.02 22.02 6.76
N ALA A 242 3.39 21.03 7.37
CA ALA A 242 3.92 20.36 8.57
C ALA A 242 5.23 19.62 8.29
N ALA A 243 5.33 18.94 7.14
CA ALA A 243 6.55 18.25 6.71
C ALA A 243 7.71 19.23 6.48
N THR A 244 7.49 20.33 5.76
CA THR A 244 8.51 21.37 5.54
C THR A 244 8.98 21.99 6.85
N ALA A 245 8.06 22.28 7.78
CA ALA A 245 8.41 22.81 9.11
C ALA A 245 9.28 21.85 9.93
N CYS A 246 9.14 20.52 9.72
CA CYS A 246 9.96 19.52 10.40
C CYS A 246 11.33 19.31 9.73
N ALA A 247 11.42 19.49 8.41
CA ALA A 247 12.64 19.28 7.63
C ALA A 247 13.67 20.41 7.76
N GLY A 248 13.27 21.61 8.23
CA GLY A 248 14.20 22.65 8.65
C GLY A 248 15.20 23.09 7.58
N VAL A 249 14.73 23.69 6.48
CA VAL A 249 15.51 24.73 5.79
C VAL A 249 15.07 26.05 6.40
N PHE A 250 15.94 26.65 7.20
CA PHE A 250 15.93 28.09 7.50
C PHE A 250 16.95 28.77 6.61
#